data_AF-A0A2V7XRC9-F1
#
_entry.id   AF-A0A2V7XRC9-F1
#
_cell.length_a   1.000
_cell.length_b   1.000
_cell.length_c   1.000
_cell.angle_alpha   90.00
_cell.angle_beta   90.00
_cell.angle_gamma   90.00
#
_symmetry.space_group_name_H-M   'P 1'
#
loop_
_entity.id
_entity.type
_entity.pdbx_description
1 polymer ?
#
loop_
_entity_poly.entity_id
_entity_poly.type
_entity_poly.pdbx_seq_one_letter_code
_entity_poly.pdbx_strand_id
1 'polypeptide(L)'
;MVLVTKRDFIISVLLLSLAACGGSSSGPTPVSSPTPVPGATVVAVVYYDENGNGRADADEVIRVPDVEVTIGGRSAKSETATGRAVVTGVPTGAQTVTVKVDTLPPFYAAEAAVQVQVPTPDGAQTMVGLTLAIAGNQPNVYMAFGDSITRGDGSGTGGYPTRLQGRLAAFFGGAVVVNKGADATNSAEGVERIRRQVIGQRPAYTLIMYGTNDWNAPQCQDNPACETVGNLRTIIKTVKTFGSLPVIATIAPTDPTQNPPARNQWIASVN
;
A
#
# COMPACT_ATOMS: atom_id res chain seq x y z
N MET A 1 -35.87 15.46 -45.13
CA MET A 1 -36.12 16.87 -44.78
C MET A 1 -35.30 17.13 -43.53
N VAL A 2 -34.10 17.69 -43.54
CA VAL A 2 -33.54 18.82 -44.28
C VAL A 2 -32.15 18.46 -44.83
N LEU A 3 -31.91 18.84 -46.10
CA LEU A 3 -30.65 18.79 -46.82
C LEU A 3 -29.83 20.05 -46.48
N VAL A 4 -28.54 19.94 -46.17
CA VAL A 4 -27.56 21.00 -46.52
C VAL A 4 -26.27 20.35 -47.00
N THR A 5 -25.87 20.82 -48.18
CA THR A 5 -24.91 20.34 -49.16
C THR A 5 -23.44 20.59 -48.83
N LYS A 6 -22.59 19.63 -49.20
CA LYS A 6 -21.14 19.81 -49.42
C LYS A 6 -20.91 20.79 -50.57
N ARG A 7 -19.95 21.69 -50.42
CA ARG A 7 -19.41 22.51 -51.51
C ARG A 7 -18.01 22.00 -51.87
N ASP A 8 -17.94 21.33 -53.01
CA ASP A 8 -16.72 21.03 -53.73
C ASP A 8 -16.11 22.32 -54.28
N PHE A 9 -14.79 22.46 -54.17
CA PHE A 9 -14.03 23.44 -54.93
C PHE A 9 -12.89 22.73 -55.65
N ILE A 10 -13.12 22.49 -56.94
CA ILE A 10 -12.12 22.12 -57.93
C ILE A 10 -11.44 23.41 -58.36
N ILE A 11 -10.11 23.54 -58.18
CA ILE A 11 -9.31 24.46 -58.99
C ILE A 11 -8.07 23.75 -59.51
N SER A 12 -7.99 23.83 -60.84
CA SER A 12 -7.03 23.30 -61.78
C SER A 12 -5.59 23.81 -61.58
N VAL A 13 -4.67 22.93 -61.95
CA VAL A 13 -3.24 23.15 -62.14
C VAL A 13 -3.01 24.22 -63.22
N LEU A 14 -2.18 25.22 -62.92
CA LEU A 14 -1.54 26.09 -63.90
C LEU A 14 -0.03 26.07 -63.64
N LEU A 15 0.71 25.38 -64.50
CA LEU A 15 2.17 25.40 -64.57
C LEU A 15 2.59 26.63 -65.37
N LEU A 16 3.23 27.61 -64.71
CA LEU A 16 4.02 28.65 -65.37
C LEU A 16 5.49 28.50 -64.96
N SER A 17 6.31 28.18 -65.94
CA SER A 17 7.77 28.32 -65.90
C SER A 17 8.15 29.78 -66.18
N LEU A 18 8.82 30.43 -65.24
CA LEU A 18 9.57 31.66 -65.47
C LEU A 18 10.94 31.55 -64.82
N ALA A 19 11.97 31.85 -65.60
CA ALA A 19 13.36 31.85 -65.22
C ALA A 19 13.77 33.17 -64.53
N ALA A 20 14.78 33.03 -63.67
CA ALA A 20 15.89 33.95 -63.45
C ALA A 20 15.80 35.12 -62.43
N CYS A 21 16.98 35.29 -61.79
CA CYS A 21 17.59 36.48 -61.20
C CYS A 21 17.33 36.81 -59.71
N GLY A 22 18.34 36.48 -58.89
CA GLY A 22 19.11 37.47 -58.12
C GLY A 22 18.38 38.25 -57.02
N GLY A 23 18.61 37.87 -55.76
CA GLY A 23 18.30 38.72 -54.62
C GLY A 23 18.67 38.06 -53.30
N SER A 24 19.78 38.47 -52.70
CA SER A 24 20.08 38.20 -51.29
C SER A 24 19.00 38.83 -50.42
N SER A 25 18.13 38.01 -49.84
CA SER A 25 17.37 38.37 -48.64
C SER A 25 17.63 37.31 -47.59
N SER A 26 18.33 37.71 -46.53
CA SER A 26 18.47 36.99 -45.27
C SER A 26 17.09 36.66 -44.72
N GLY A 27 16.62 35.44 -44.98
CA GLY A 27 15.45 34.89 -44.30
C GLY A 27 15.74 34.74 -42.80
N PRO A 28 14.70 34.79 -41.94
CA PRO A 28 14.88 34.52 -40.52
C PRO A 28 15.49 33.12 -40.36
N THR A 29 16.54 33.03 -39.56
CA THR A 29 17.12 31.75 -39.16
C THR A 29 16.01 30.84 -38.63
N PRO A 30 15.98 29.55 -39.01
CA PRO A 30 15.07 28.60 -38.39
C PRO A 30 15.37 28.63 -36.89
N VAL A 31 14.36 28.98 -36.08
CA VAL A 31 14.48 28.83 -34.63
C VAL A 31 14.66 27.33 -34.41
N SER A 32 15.83 26.94 -33.94
CA SER A 32 16.13 25.55 -33.58
C SER A 32 15.03 25.09 -32.63
N SER A 33 14.16 24.18 -33.08
CA SER A 33 13.32 23.42 -32.17
C SER A 33 14.27 22.78 -31.15
N PRO A 34 14.09 23.02 -29.84
CA PRO A 34 15.03 22.50 -28.85
C PRO A 34 15.06 20.98 -29.01
N THR A 35 16.24 20.44 -29.32
CA THR A 35 16.49 19.01 -29.24
C THR A 35 16.03 18.55 -27.86
N PRO A 36 15.13 17.55 -27.73
CA PRO A 36 14.72 17.06 -26.44
C PRO A 36 15.99 16.67 -25.67
N VAL A 37 16.31 17.41 -24.61
CA VAL A 37 17.40 17.03 -23.71
C VAL A 37 17.02 15.65 -23.19
N PRO A 38 17.86 14.61 -23.36
CA PRO A 38 17.60 13.33 -22.73
C PRO A 38 17.40 13.58 -21.24
N GLY A 39 16.19 13.37 -20.74
CA GLY A 39 15.87 13.69 -19.35
C GLY A 39 16.79 12.91 -18.40
N ALA A 40 17.13 13.52 -17.28
CA ALA A 40 18.06 12.92 -16.33
C ALA A 40 17.40 11.76 -15.56
N THR A 41 18.23 10.94 -14.94
CA THR A 41 17.78 9.91 -14.01
C THR A 41 17.73 10.49 -12.60
N VAL A 42 16.60 10.30 -11.91
CA VAL A 42 16.44 10.64 -10.49
C VAL A 42 16.15 9.35 -9.73
N VAL A 43 16.84 9.16 -8.60
CA VAL A 43 16.60 8.03 -7.69
C VAL A 43 15.83 8.55 -6.48
N ALA A 44 14.63 8.02 -6.28
CA ALA A 44 13.86 8.21 -5.05
C ALA A 44 13.97 6.96 -4.18
N VAL A 45 13.88 7.12 -2.86
CA VAL A 45 13.84 6.03 -1.89
C VAL A 45 12.62 6.20 -1.01
N VAL A 46 11.67 5.28 -1.13
CA VAL A 46 10.47 5.27 -0.31
C VAL A 46 10.76 4.53 0.99
N TYR A 47 10.63 5.25 2.11
CA TYR A 47 10.87 4.70 3.43
C TYR A 47 9.67 4.94 4.35
N TYR A 48 9.62 4.15 5.42
CA TYR A 48 8.67 4.40 6.50
C TYR A 48 9.34 5.36 7.49
N ASP A 49 8.81 6.57 7.59
CA ASP A 49 9.15 7.51 8.67
C ASP A 49 8.41 7.03 9.93
N GLU A 50 9.16 6.38 10.79
CA GLU A 50 8.67 5.66 11.95
C GLU A 50 8.34 6.60 13.10
N ASN A 51 9.00 7.76 13.16
CA ASN A 51 8.83 8.75 14.21
C ASN A 51 8.04 10.00 13.76
N GLY A 52 7.77 10.13 12.46
CA GLY A 52 6.96 11.18 11.84
C GLY A 52 7.64 12.55 11.80
N ASN A 53 8.97 12.60 11.74
CA ASN A 53 9.74 13.86 11.75
C ASN A 53 10.07 14.42 10.35
N GLY A 54 9.67 13.74 9.29
CA GLY A 54 9.90 14.08 7.89
C GLY A 54 11.34 13.87 7.41
N ARG A 55 12.13 13.04 8.10
CA ARG A 55 13.54 12.74 7.77
C ARG A 55 13.76 11.24 7.81
N ALA A 56 14.65 10.76 6.96
CA ALA A 56 15.10 9.39 7.03
C ALA A 56 16.21 9.28 8.10
N ASP A 57 15.87 8.69 9.24
CA ASP A 57 16.83 8.46 10.31
C ASP A 57 17.57 7.12 10.14
N ALA A 58 18.73 7.00 10.79
CA ALA A 58 19.61 5.84 10.62
C ALA A 58 19.04 4.54 11.21
N ASP A 59 18.16 4.65 12.20
CA ASP A 59 17.42 3.55 12.82
C ASP A 59 16.14 3.17 12.07
N GLU A 60 15.71 3.98 11.09
CA GLU A 60 14.57 3.72 10.22
C GLU A 60 14.99 2.90 9.01
N VAL A 61 15.14 1.60 9.24
CA VAL A 61 15.66 0.66 8.24
C VAL A 61 14.59 0.16 7.27
N ILE A 62 13.30 0.42 7.54
CA ILE A 62 12.21 -0.07 6.72
C ILE A 62 12.12 0.70 5.41
N ARG A 63 11.96 -0.07 4.33
CA ARG A 63 11.80 0.43 2.97
C ARG A 63 10.51 -0.11 2.40
N VAL A 64 9.75 0.77 1.74
CA VAL A 64 8.38 0.45 1.32
C VAL A 64 8.36 0.14 -0.18
N PRO A 65 8.15 -1.12 -0.58
CA PRO A 65 8.17 -1.52 -1.98
C PRO A 65 6.83 -1.31 -2.68
N ASP A 66 6.82 -1.47 -4.00
CA ASP A 66 5.66 -1.43 -4.88
C ASP A 66 4.90 -0.09 -4.93
N VAL A 67 5.46 0.96 -4.33
CA VAL A 67 4.92 2.32 -4.37
C VAL A 67 5.33 3.00 -5.67
N GLU A 68 4.36 3.52 -6.40
CA GLU A 68 4.62 4.29 -7.62
C GLU A 68 5.04 5.72 -7.27
N VAL A 69 6.30 6.05 -7.53
CA VAL A 69 6.88 7.40 -7.41
C VAL A 69 6.72 8.12 -8.74
N THR A 70 6.28 9.37 -8.71
CA THR A 70 6.15 10.23 -9.90
C THR A 70 6.99 11.50 -9.78
N ILE A 71 7.72 11.83 -10.87
CA ILE A 71 8.63 12.99 -10.95
C ILE A 71 8.59 13.54 -12.38
N GLY A 72 8.22 14.82 -12.55
CA GLY A 72 8.26 15.50 -13.85
C GLY A 72 7.49 14.78 -14.98
N GLY A 73 6.35 14.16 -14.65
CA GLY A 73 5.52 13.40 -15.60
C GLY A 73 6.02 11.99 -15.92
N ARG A 74 7.06 11.51 -15.23
CA ARG A 74 7.58 10.13 -15.30
C ARG A 74 7.25 9.38 -14.02
N SER A 75 7.26 8.05 -14.07
CA SER A 75 7.07 7.24 -12.88
C SER A 75 7.91 5.96 -12.87
N ALA A 76 8.15 5.43 -11.68
CA ALA A 76 8.75 4.13 -11.43
C ALA A 76 8.20 3.56 -10.10
N LYS A 77 8.21 2.23 -9.95
CA LYS A 77 7.85 1.58 -8.69
C LYS A 77 9.08 1.38 -7.81
N SER A 78 8.89 1.47 -6.50
CA SER A 78 9.94 1.17 -5.53
C SER A 78 10.23 -0.34 -5.45
N GLU A 79 11.51 -0.68 -5.43
CA GLU A 79 12.02 -2.05 -5.35
C GLU A 79 11.83 -2.67 -3.95
N THR A 80 11.63 -4.00 -3.88
CA THR A 80 11.64 -4.79 -2.64
C THR A 80 12.94 -4.59 -1.85
N ALA A 81 12.81 -4.51 -0.52
CA ALA A 81 13.89 -4.31 0.46
C ALA A 81 14.69 -3.00 0.37
N THR A 82 14.82 -2.36 -0.80
CA THR A 82 15.58 -1.11 -0.95
C THR A 82 14.69 0.12 -0.98
N GLY A 83 13.42 -0.02 -1.39
CA GLY A 83 12.50 1.11 -1.57
C GLY A 83 12.89 2.03 -2.72
N ARG A 84 13.90 1.66 -3.52
CA ARG A 84 14.44 2.51 -4.58
C ARG A 84 13.51 2.52 -5.78
N ALA A 85 13.17 3.71 -6.27
CA ALA A 85 12.48 3.93 -7.53
C ALA A 85 13.40 4.75 -8.45
N VAL A 86 13.82 4.15 -9.57
CA VAL A 86 14.71 4.79 -10.56
C VAL A 86 13.86 5.38 -11.66
N VAL A 87 13.67 6.71 -11.63
CA VAL A 87 12.85 7.43 -12.61
C VAL A 87 13.75 8.02 -13.68
N THR A 88 13.61 7.57 -14.92
CA THR A 88 14.43 8.01 -16.05
C THR A 88 13.68 9.02 -16.93
N GLY A 89 14.43 9.87 -17.65
CA GLY A 89 13.81 10.82 -18.57
C GLY A 89 13.10 11.98 -17.88
N VAL A 90 13.52 12.34 -16.67
CA VAL A 90 12.96 13.45 -15.89
C VAL A 90 13.44 14.80 -16.47
N PRO A 91 12.56 15.78 -16.71
CA PRO A 91 12.95 17.08 -17.24
C PRO A 91 13.88 17.85 -16.29
N THR A 92 14.86 18.56 -16.85
CA THR A 92 15.76 19.47 -16.12
C THR A 92 14.97 20.59 -15.41
N GLY A 93 15.46 21.05 -14.26
CA GLY A 93 14.87 22.11 -13.46
C GLY A 93 14.28 21.62 -12.15
N ALA A 94 13.52 22.48 -11.49
CA ALA A 94 12.81 22.15 -10.26
C ALA A 94 11.68 21.14 -10.57
N GLN A 95 11.73 19.98 -9.94
CA GLN A 95 10.73 18.93 -10.04
C GLN A 95 10.19 18.60 -8.66
N THR A 96 8.93 18.15 -8.63
CA THR A 96 8.29 17.66 -7.41
C THR A 96 8.22 16.14 -7.47
N VAL A 97 8.69 15.50 -6.40
CA VAL A 97 8.60 14.06 -6.17
C VAL A 97 7.35 13.78 -5.34
N THR A 98 6.47 12.94 -5.86
CA THR A 98 5.25 12.49 -5.17
C THR A 98 5.08 10.99 -5.31
N VAL A 99 4.18 10.41 -4.53
CA VAL A 99 3.77 9.00 -4.66
C VAL A 99 2.31 8.91 -5.03
N LYS A 100 1.94 7.86 -5.75
CA LYS A 100 0.55 7.59 -6.09
C LYS A 100 -0.16 6.91 -4.92
N VAL A 101 -1.16 7.60 -4.36
CA VAL A 101 -1.89 7.16 -3.16
C VAL A 101 -2.48 5.75 -3.31
N ASP A 102 -3.04 5.42 -4.47
CA ASP A 102 -3.64 4.09 -4.72
C ASP A 102 -2.64 2.93 -4.79
N THR A 103 -1.33 3.23 -4.75
CA THR A 103 -0.27 2.22 -4.70
C THR A 103 0.34 2.06 -3.31
N LEU A 104 -0.10 2.87 -2.34
CA LEU A 104 0.39 2.75 -0.97
C LEU A 104 -0.09 1.45 -0.34
N PRO A 105 0.73 0.76 0.46
CA PRO A 105 0.26 -0.34 1.27
C PRO A 105 -0.86 0.15 2.22
N PRO A 106 -1.79 -0.73 2.62
CA PRO A 106 -2.90 -0.33 3.48
C PRO A 106 -2.45 0.49 4.69
N PHE A 107 -3.21 1.54 5.00
CA PHE A 107 -2.99 2.49 6.10
C PHE A 107 -1.81 3.45 5.98
N TYR A 108 -0.86 3.24 5.06
CA TYR A 108 0.20 4.22 4.84
C TYR A 108 -0.36 5.50 4.24
N ALA A 109 0.19 6.63 4.70
CA ALA A 109 -0.05 7.95 4.14
C ALA A 109 1.25 8.51 3.58
N ALA A 110 1.17 9.21 2.45
CA ALA A 110 2.28 9.97 1.92
C ALA A 110 2.54 11.21 2.78
N GLU A 111 3.81 11.52 3.03
CA GLU A 111 4.19 12.81 3.58
C GLU A 111 4.14 13.93 2.52
N ALA A 112 4.58 15.13 2.91
CA ALA A 112 4.66 16.26 2.00
C ALA A 112 5.55 15.95 0.80
N ALA A 113 5.13 16.48 -0.37
CA ALA A 113 5.88 16.31 -1.60
C ALA A 113 7.29 16.92 -1.50
N VAL A 114 8.27 16.20 -2.04
CA VAL A 114 9.69 16.59 -1.93
C VAL A 114 10.11 17.34 -3.19
N GLN A 115 10.81 18.47 -3.03
CA GLN A 115 11.34 19.23 -4.16
C GLN A 115 12.76 18.77 -4.49
N VAL A 116 13.05 18.58 -5.78
CA VAL A 116 14.37 18.17 -6.27
C VAL A 116 14.79 19.02 -7.46
N GLN A 117 16.08 19.38 -7.52
CA GLN A 117 16.66 20.02 -8.71
C GLN A 117 17.26 18.95 -9.61
N VAL A 118 16.90 18.99 -10.90
CA VAL A 118 17.35 18.02 -11.91
C VAL A 118 18.28 18.73 -12.91
N PRO A 119 19.47 18.20 -13.23
CA PRO A 119 20.01 16.91 -12.78
C PRO A 119 20.42 16.91 -11.30
N THR A 120 20.26 15.76 -10.65
CA THR A 120 20.77 15.55 -9.28
C THR A 120 22.26 15.22 -9.31
N PRO A 121 23.02 15.49 -8.23
CA PRO A 121 24.41 15.03 -8.11
C PRO A 121 24.53 13.51 -8.26
N ASP A 122 25.70 13.04 -8.71
CA ASP A 122 25.96 11.61 -8.85
C ASP A 122 25.76 10.87 -7.51
N GLY A 123 24.99 9.77 -7.56
CA GLY A 123 24.67 8.97 -6.38
C GLY A 123 23.66 9.60 -5.42
N ALA A 124 23.15 10.82 -5.69
CA ALA A 124 22.14 11.45 -4.86
C ALA A 124 20.84 10.62 -4.84
N GLN A 125 20.22 10.56 -3.67
CA GLN A 125 18.94 9.89 -3.44
C GLN A 125 17.97 10.88 -2.81
N THR A 126 16.75 10.93 -3.33
CA THR A 126 15.67 11.73 -2.75
C THR A 126 14.85 10.83 -1.84
N MET A 127 14.87 11.10 -0.53
CA MET A 127 14.09 10.34 0.44
C MET A 127 12.62 10.79 0.37
N VAL A 128 11.70 9.83 0.31
CA VAL A 128 10.26 10.06 0.26
C VAL A 128 9.62 9.29 1.41
N GLY A 129 9.21 10.03 2.44
CA GLY A 129 8.64 9.46 3.64
C GLY A 129 7.18 9.05 3.46
N LEU A 130 6.83 7.94 4.07
CA LEU A 130 5.46 7.53 4.33
C LEU A 130 5.28 7.38 5.84
N THR A 131 4.07 7.61 6.34
CA THR A 131 3.75 7.47 7.77
C THR A 131 2.58 6.52 8.00
N LEU A 132 2.48 6.03 9.23
CA LEU A 132 1.31 5.32 9.73
C LEU A 132 0.68 6.10 10.90
N ALA A 133 -0.65 6.21 10.90
CA ALA A 133 -1.40 6.84 11.98
C ALA A 133 -1.52 5.92 13.20
N ILE A 134 -0.39 5.59 13.84
CA ILE A 134 -0.30 4.63 14.95
C ILE A 134 -0.10 5.30 16.32
N ALA A 135 -0.28 6.62 16.38
CA ALA A 135 -0.06 7.46 17.55
C ALA A 135 1.35 7.30 18.14
N GLY A 136 1.51 6.48 19.18
CA GLY A 136 2.81 6.18 19.80
C GLY A 136 3.11 4.69 19.86
N ASN A 137 2.36 3.84 19.16
CA ASN A 137 2.62 2.40 19.08
C ASN A 137 3.96 2.13 18.40
N GLN A 138 4.50 0.92 18.63
CA GLN A 138 5.78 0.53 18.06
C GLN A 138 5.63 0.28 16.54
N PRO A 139 6.44 0.96 15.71
CA PRO A 139 6.57 0.68 14.29
C PRO A 139 6.93 -0.79 14.07
N ASN A 140 6.47 -1.37 12.96
CA ASN A 140 6.83 -2.74 12.53
C ASN A 140 6.46 -3.87 13.51
N VAL A 141 5.67 -3.56 14.55
CA VAL A 141 5.11 -4.56 15.47
C VAL A 141 3.69 -4.91 15.06
N TYR A 142 3.48 -6.19 14.79
CA TYR A 142 2.20 -6.78 14.41
C TYR A 142 1.76 -7.73 15.53
N MET A 143 0.59 -7.52 16.12
CA MET A 143 0.04 -8.44 17.10
C MET A 143 -0.96 -9.38 16.43
N ALA A 144 -0.66 -10.66 16.37
CA ALA A 144 -1.61 -11.69 15.97
C ALA A 144 -2.50 -12.04 17.18
N PHE A 145 -3.78 -11.70 17.11
CA PHE A 145 -4.73 -11.82 18.22
C PHE A 145 -5.90 -12.72 17.83
N GLY A 146 -6.03 -13.84 18.52
CA GLY A 146 -7.01 -14.86 18.16
C GLY A 146 -7.06 -16.04 19.10
N ASP A 147 -7.58 -17.14 18.55
CA ASP A 147 -7.77 -18.42 19.21
C ASP A 147 -6.58 -19.40 18.98
N SER A 148 -6.84 -20.70 19.07
CA SER A 148 -5.91 -21.81 18.85
C SER A 148 -5.25 -21.78 17.47
N ILE A 149 -5.94 -21.32 16.44
CA ILE A 149 -5.37 -21.21 15.08
C ILE A 149 -4.28 -20.14 15.05
N THR A 150 -4.52 -19.03 15.76
CA THR A 150 -3.52 -17.98 15.94
C THR A 150 -2.38 -18.45 16.83
N ARG A 151 -2.66 -19.18 17.92
CA ARG A 151 -1.64 -19.78 18.79
C ARG A 151 -0.72 -20.73 18.01
N GLY A 152 -1.25 -21.36 16.97
CA GLY A 152 -0.53 -22.25 16.07
C GLY A 152 -0.69 -23.72 16.43
N ASP A 153 -1.82 -24.09 17.02
CA ASP A 153 -2.09 -25.46 17.45
C ASP A 153 -2.13 -26.42 16.26
N GLY A 154 -1.53 -27.60 16.45
CA GLY A 154 -1.35 -28.58 15.38
C GLY A 154 -0.27 -28.21 14.36
N SER A 155 0.39 -27.04 14.47
CA SER A 155 1.50 -26.66 13.60
C SER A 155 2.86 -26.87 14.28
N GLY A 156 3.75 -27.65 13.67
CA GLY A 156 5.16 -27.76 14.09
C GLY A 156 6.01 -26.50 13.91
N THR A 157 5.47 -25.44 13.29
CA THR A 157 6.18 -24.18 12.99
C THR A 157 5.60 -22.94 13.68
N GLY A 158 4.74 -23.09 14.69
CA GLY A 158 4.16 -21.96 15.43
C GLY A 158 3.01 -21.20 14.72
N GLY A 159 2.33 -21.84 13.76
CA GLY A 159 1.15 -21.30 13.09
C GLY A 159 1.45 -20.28 11.99
N TYR A 160 0.43 -19.54 11.57
CA TYR A 160 0.57 -18.47 10.59
C TYR A 160 1.42 -17.27 11.08
N PRO A 161 1.46 -16.88 12.38
CA PRO A 161 2.22 -15.70 12.80
C PRO A 161 3.72 -15.78 12.48
N THR A 162 4.35 -16.94 12.70
CA THR A 162 5.77 -17.17 12.35
C THR A 162 6.02 -17.00 10.85
N ARG A 163 5.15 -17.58 10.01
CA ARG A 163 5.26 -17.49 8.56
C ARG A 163 5.03 -16.07 8.06
N LEU A 164 4.10 -15.36 8.69
CA LEU A 164 3.81 -13.97 8.39
C LEU A 164 5.01 -13.08 8.70
N GLN A 165 5.68 -13.27 9.85
CA GLN A 165 6.88 -12.50 10.19
C GLN A 165 7.95 -12.63 9.11
N GLY A 166 8.24 -13.85 8.66
CA GLY A 166 9.22 -14.08 7.60
C GLY A 166 8.85 -13.40 6.28
N ARG A 167 7.56 -13.41 5.90
CA ARG A 167 7.09 -12.73 4.69
C ARG A 167 7.17 -11.21 4.80
N LEU A 168 6.76 -10.63 5.93
CA LEU A 168 6.84 -9.20 6.16
C LEU A 168 8.29 -8.72 6.18
N ALA A 169 9.18 -9.46 6.87
CA ALA A 169 10.60 -9.15 6.89
C ALA A 169 11.24 -9.22 5.49
N ALA A 170 10.88 -10.22 4.69
CA ALA A 170 11.36 -10.34 3.31
C ALA A 170 10.84 -9.21 2.41
N PHE A 171 9.63 -8.70 2.66
CA PHE A 171 8.99 -7.67 1.84
C PHE A 171 9.40 -6.24 2.22
N PHE A 172 9.35 -5.91 3.52
CA PHE A 172 9.61 -4.58 4.06
C PHE A 172 11.04 -4.38 4.61
N GLY A 173 11.82 -5.46 4.74
CA GLY A 173 13.16 -5.43 5.36
C GLY A 173 13.15 -5.65 6.88
N GLY A 174 11.97 -5.71 7.53
CA GLY A 174 11.86 -5.98 8.95
C GLY A 174 10.41 -6.15 9.42
N ALA A 175 10.19 -6.96 10.46
CA ALA A 175 8.92 -7.12 11.15
C ALA A 175 9.09 -7.89 12.46
N VAL A 176 8.27 -7.55 13.46
CA VAL A 176 8.08 -8.33 14.67
C VAL A 176 6.62 -8.73 14.76
N VAL A 177 6.33 -10.04 14.75
CA VAL A 177 4.98 -10.56 14.93
C VAL A 177 4.85 -11.18 16.32
N VAL A 178 4.07 -10.52 17.18
CA VAL A 178 3.77 -11.00 18.53
C VAL A 178 2.53 -11.88 18.49
N ASN A 179 2.69 -13.16 18.81
CA ASN A 179 1.58 -14.10 18.91
C ASN A 179 0.85 -13.96 20.25
N LYS A 180 -0.43 -13.56 20.20
CA LYS A 180 -1.37 -13.48 21.33
C LYS A 180 -2.60 -14.39 21.11
N GLY A 181 -2.42 -15.48 20.37
CA GLY A 181 -3.38 -16.57 20.31
C GLY A 181 -3.59 -17.24 21.66
N ALA A 182 -4.81 -17.69 21.97
CA ALA A 182 -5.06 -18.53 23.15
C ALA A 182 -5.99 -19.68 22.83
N ASP A 183 -5.80 -20.77 23.57
CA ASP A 183 -6.53 -22.02 23.38
C ASP A 183 -8.03 -21.84 23.43
N ALA A 184 -8.76 -22.50 22.53
CA ALA A 184 -10.21 -22.68 22.57
C ALA A 184 -11.09 -21.42 22.77
N THR A 185 -10.50 -20.22 22.78
CA THR A 185 -11.24 -18.99 23.13
C THR A 185 -12.18 -18.55 22.01
N ASN A 186 -13.35 -18.05 22.38
CA ASN A 186 -14.33 -17.43 21.47
C ASN A 186 -14.18 -15.90 21.43
N SER A 187 -14.99 -15.23 20.60
CA SER A 187 -14.93 -13.76 20.46
C SER A 187 -15.29 -12.99 21.74
N ALA A 188 -16.12 -13.54 22.64
CA ALA A 188 -16.49 -12.89 23.89
C ALA A 188 -15.28 -12.82 24.84
N GLU A 189 -14.55 -13.93 24.98
CA GLU A 189 -13.27 -13.96 25.70
C GLU A 189 -12.22 -13.06 25.01
N GLY A 190 -12.30 -12.92 23.68
CA GLY A 190 -11.52 -11.94 22.92
C GLY A 190 -11.77 -10.49 23.37
N VAL A 191 -13.02 -10.12 23.64
CA VAL A 191 -13.39 -8.79 24.18
C VAL A 191 -12.77 -8.57 25.56
N GLU A 192 -12.76 -9.58 26.43
CA GLU A 192 -12.16 -9.48 27.76
C GLU A 192 -10.63 -9.29 27.71
N ARG A 193 -9.97 -9.91 26.72
CA ARG A 193 -8.51 -9.92 26.61
C ARG A 193 -7.92 -8.72 25.87
N ILE A 194 -8.60 -8.20 24.84
CA ILE A 194 -7.98 -7.30 23.86
C ILE A 194 -7.34 -6.06 24.49
N ARG A 195 -8.00 -5.44 25.47
CA ARG A 195 -7.50 -4.21 26.11
C ARG A 195 -6.11 -4.41 26.71
N ARG A 196 -5.92 -5.48 27.49
CA ARG A 196 -4.62 -5.77 28.12
C ARG A 196 -3.55 -6.07 27.07
N GLN A 197 -3.91 -6.80 26.01
CA GLN A 197 -2.95 -7.18 24.97
C GLN A 197 -2.48 -5.96 24.16
N VAL A 198 -3.40 -5.12 23.68
CA VAL A 198 -3.02 -3.96 22.87
C VAL A 198 -2.21 -2.93 23.67
N ILE A 199 -2.56 -2.68 24.94
CA ILE A 199 -1.79 -1.79 25.82
C ILE A 199 -0.39 -2.35 26.09
N GLY A 200 -0.30 -3.66 26.38
CA GLY A 200 0.97 -4.29 26.75
C GLY A 200 1.94 -4.46 25.59
N GLN A 201 1.45 -4.60 24.35
CA GLN A 201 2.30 -4.79 23.17
C GLN A 201 2.51 -3.51 22.36
N ARG A 202 1.59 -2.54 22.47
CA ARG A 202 1.56 -1.30 21.67
C ARG A 202 1.84 -1.55 20.17
N PRO A 203 1.10 -2.45 19.49
CA PRO A 203 1.43 -2.84 18.13
C PRO A 203 0.95 -1.81 17.10
N ALA A 204 1.72 -1.58 16.04
CA ALA A 204 1.23 -0.83 14.87
C ALA A 204 -0.02 -1.48 14.27
N TYR A 205 -0.02 -2.80 14.13
CA TYR A 205 -1.13 -3.58 13.57
C TYR A 205 -1.66 -4.62 14.55
N THR A 206 -2.97 -4.79 14.61
CA THR A 206 -3.60 -5.92 15.30
C THR A 206 -4.36 -6.78 14.31
N LEU A 207 -3.89 -8.01 14.11
CA LEU A 207 -4.48 -9.02 13.23
C LEU A 207 -5.49 -9.84 14.04
N ILE A 208 -6.77 -9.73 13.72
CA ILE A 208 -7.88 -10.29 14.50
C ILE A 208 -8.40 -11.53 13.78
N MET A 209 -8.32 -12.68 14.44
CA MET A 209 -8.90 -13.93 13.96
C MET A 209 -9.64 -14.62 15.11
N TYR A 210 -10.96 -14.43 15.14
CA TYR A 210 -11.91 -15.07 16.07
C TYR A 210 -13.17 -15.46 15.32
N GLY A 211 -13.94 -16.38 15.93
CA GLY A 211 -15.25 -16.79 15.44
C GLY A 211 -15.40 -18.30 15.34
N THR A 212 -14.30 -19.05 15.20
CA THR A 212 -14.39 -20.51 15.03
C THR A 212 -15.03 -21.20 16.25
N ASN A 213 -14.69 -20.75 17.46
CA ASN A 213 -15.17 -21.34 18.71
C ASN A 213 -16.54 -20.78 19.15
N ASP A 214 -16.98 -19.68 18.56
CA ASP A 214 -18.28 -19.09 18.85
C ASP A 214 -19.44 -20.03 18.48
N TRP A 215 -19.26 -20.84 17.42
CA TRP A 215 -20.22 -21.87 17.01
C TRP A 215 -20.41 -22.97 18.07
N ASN A 216 -19.47 -23.15 19.01
CA ASN A 216 -19.62 -24.15 20.07
C ASN A 216 -20.67 -23.73 21.11
N ALA A 217 -21.10 -22.46 21.13
CA ALA A 217 -22.21 -22.01 21.93
C ALA A 217 -23.54 -22.43 21.25
N PRO A 218 -24.36 -23.30 21.86
CA PRO A 218 -25.58 -23.82 21.22
C PRO A 218 -26.51 -22.72 20.70
N GLN A 219 -26.63 -21.62 21.44
CA GLN A 219 -27.45 -20.46 21.05
C GLN A 219 -26.95 -19.72 19.79
N CYS A 220 -25.69 -19.94 19.40
CA CYS A 220 -25.11 -19.32 18.21
C CYS A 220 -25.19 -20.21 16.96
N GLN A 221 -25.44 -21.52 17.07
CA GLN A 221 -25.39 -22.45 15.93
C GLN A 221 -26.39 -22.11 14.82
N ASP A 222 -27.59 -21.65 15.19
CA ASP A 222 -28.65 -21.26 14.25
C ASP A 222 -28.80 -19.73 14.12
N ASN A 223 -27.89 -18.96 14.73
CA ASN A 223 -27.87 -17.50 14.67
C ASN A 223 -26.47 -16.99 14.28
N PRO A 224 -26.15 -16.85 12.99
CA PRO A 224 -24.86 -16.35 12.54
C PRO A 224 -24.53 -14.94 13.09
N ALA A 225 -25.55 -14.10 13.23
CA ALA A 225 -25.41 -12.78 13.83
C ALA A 225 -25.40 -12.79 15.37
N CYS A 226 -25.19 -13.96 15.99
CA CYS A 226 -24.90 -14.09 17.43
C CYS A 226 -23.71 -13.19 17.83
N GLU A 227 -23.27 -13.31 19.08
CA GLU A 227 -22.34 -12.38 19.71
C GLU A 227 -21.05 -12.08 18.90
N THR A 228 -20.62 -12.97 18.01
CA THR A 228 -19.44 -12.84 17.13
C THR A 228 -19.31 -11.48 16.46
N VAL A 229 -20.32 -11.02 15.71
CA VAL A 229 -20.22 -9.74 14.96
C VAL A 229 -20.14 -8.55 15.93
N GLY A 230 -20.93 -8.60 17.01
CA GLY A 230 -20.92 -7.58 18.07
C GLY A 230 -19.57 -7.50 18.78
N ASN A 231 -19.01 -8.65 19.13
CA ASN A 231 -17.74 -8.79 19.83
C ASN A 231 -16.57 -8.36 18.96
N LEU A 232 -16.51 -8.80 17.70
CA LEU A 232 -15.50 -8.35 16.74
C LEU A 232 -15.54 -6.84 16.54
N ARG A 233 -16.74 -6.24 16.46
CA ARG A 233 -16.89 -4.77 16.42
C ARG A 233 -16.32 -4.11 17.67
N THR A 234 -16.54 -4.68 18.85
CA THR A 234 -15.98 -4.18 20.12
C THR A 234 -14.46 -4.31 20.18
N ILE A 235 -13.90 -5.44 19.72
CA ILE A 235 -12.45 -5.65 19.61
C ILE A 235 -11.83 -4.59 18.67
N ILE A 236 -12.39 -4.42 17.47
CA ILE A 236 -11.93 -3.42 16.49
C ILE A 236 -11.97 -2.00 17.08
N LYS A 237 -13.07 -1.62 17.73
CA LYS A 237 -13.19 -0.32 18.39
C LYS A 237 -12.11 -0.12 19.46
N THR A 238 -11.82 -1.17 20.24
CA THR A 238 -10.76 -1.13 21.26
C THR A 238 -9.39 -0.95 20.62
N VAL A 239 -9.07 -1.74 19.58
CA VAL A 239 -7.81 -1.64 18.82
C VAL A 239 -7.59 -0.22 18.28
N LYS A 240 -8.61 0.35 17.62
CA LYS A 240 -8.57 1.74 17.12
C LYS A 240 -8.41 2.77 18.23
N THR A 241 -9.10 2.57 19.37
CA THR A 241 -9.01 3.48 20.53
C THR A 241 -7.58 3.58 21.06
N PHE A 242 -6.80 2.50 20.97
CA PHE A 242 -5.40 2.46 21.38
C PHE A 242 -4.42 2.72 20.22
N GLY A 243 -4.90 3.31 19.11
CA GLY A 243 -4.05 3.73 18.00
C GLY A 243 -3.41 2.57 17.21
N SER A 244 -3.93 1.35 17.34
CA SER A 244 -3.46 0.22 16.52
C SER A 244 -4.39 0.04 15.32
N LEU A 245 -3.83 -0.46 14.21
CA LEU A 245 -4.53 -0.63 12.94
C LEU A 245 -5.15 -2.02 12.87
N PRO A 246 -6.48 -2.17 12.90
CA PRO A 246 -7.13 -3.47 12.87
C PRO A 246 -7.11 -4.07 11.47
N VAL A 247 -6.70 -5.33 11.38
CA VAL A 247 -6.88 -6.19 10.20
C VAL A 247 -7.72 -7.38 10.65
N ILE A 248 -8.88 -7.58 10.05
CA ILE A 248 -9.78 -8.68 10.39
C ILE A 248 -9.65 -9.80 9.36
N ALA A 249 -9.46 -11.03 9.85
CA ALA A 249 -9.48 -12.23 9.02
C ALA A 249 -10.90 -12.81 8.96
N THR A 250 -11.26 -13.42 7.83
CA THR A 250 -12.45 -14.27 7.72
C THR A 250 -12.27 -15.52 8.58
N ILE A 251 -13.38 -16.07 9.08
CA ILE A 251 -13.36 -17.34 9.81
C ILE A 251 -13.00 -18.45 8.82
N ALA A 252 -11.99 -19.25 9.18
CA ALA A 252 -11.52 -20.36 8.35
C ALA A 252 -12.54 -21.50 8.33
N PRO A 253 -12.79 -22.14 7.17
CA PRO A 253 -13.64 -23.32 7.09
C PRO A 253 -13.05 -24.48 7.89
N THR A 254 -13.92 -25.38 8.36
CA THR A 254 -13.55 -26.58 9.09
C THR A 254 -13.61 -27.82 8.19
N ASP A 255 -12.83 -28.84 8.56
CA ASP A 255 -12.84 -30.12 7.86
C ASP A 255 -14.22 -30.80 7.99
N PRO A 256 -14.96 -31.00 6.87
CA PRO A 256 -16.30 -31.58 6.88
C PRO A 256 -16.31 -33.06 7.25
N THR A 257 -15.15 -33.73 7.29
CA THR A 257 -15.04 -35.11 7.78
C THR A 257 -14.99 -35.19 9.31
N GLN A 258 -14.66 -34.09 9.97
CA GLN A 258 -14.50 -33.99 11.43
C GLN A 258 -15.58 -33.12 12.09
N ASN A 259 -16.28 -32.29 11.31
CA ASN A 259 -17.26 -31.32 11.80
C ASN A 259 -18.57 -31.40 11.01
N PRO A 260 -19.72 -31.13 11.63
CA PRO A 260 -21.01 -31.16 10.93
C PRO A 260 -21.07 -30.11 9.81
N PRO A 261 -21.71 -30.39 8.66
CA PRO A 261 -21.83 -29.44 7.55
C PRO A 261 -22.43 -28.08 7.95
N ALA A 262 -23.32 -28.07 8.95
CA ALA A 262 -23.93 -26.86 9.51
C ALA A 262 -22.89 -25.84 10.00
N ARG A 263 -21.73 -26.28 10.48
CA ARG A 263 -20.65 -25.38 10.92
C ARG A 263 -20.08 -24.55 9.77
N ASN A 264 -19.83 -25.17 8.61
CA ASN A 264 -19.34 -24.44 7.43
C ASN A 264 -20.43 -23.54 6.81
N GLN A 265 -21.71 -23.93 6.89
CA GLN A 265 -22.83 -23.06 6.50
C GLN A 265 -22.93 -21.83 7.41
N TRP A 266 -22.75 -22.02 8.72
CA TRP A 266 -22.68 -20.93 9.69
C TRP A 266 -21.49 -20.00 9.40
N ILE A 267 -20.28 -20.55 9.21
CA ILE A 267 -19.07 -19.78 8.87
C ILE A 267 -19.31 -18.91 7.62
N ALA A 268 -19.90 -19.48 6.58
CA ALA A 268 -20.22 -18.75 5.36
C ALA A 268 -21.27 -17.64 5.56
N SER A 269 -22.13 -17.76 6.57
CA SER A 269 -23.15 -16.76 6.89
C SER A 269 -22.62 -15.62 7.76
N VAL A 270 -21.54 -15.85 8.50
CA VAL A 270 -20.89 -14.82 9.35
C VAL A 270 -19.92 -13.95 8.56
N ASN A 271 -19.19 -14.53 7.61
CA ASN A 271 -18.23 -13.85 6.74
C ASN A 271 -18.93 -12.93 5.72
#